data_AF-I3UE29-F1
#
_entry.id   AF-I3UE29-F1
#
_cell.length_a   1.000
_cell.length_b   1.000
_cell.length_c   1.000
_cell.angle_alpha   90.00
_cell.angle_beta   90.00
_cell.angle_gamma   90.00
#
_symmetry.space_group_name_H-M   'P 1'
#
loop_
_entity.id
_entity.type
_entity.pdbx_description
1 polymer ?
#
loop_
_entity_poly.entity_id
_entity_poly.type
_entity_poly.pdbx_seq_one_letter_code
_entity_poly.pdbx_strand_id
1 'polypeptide(L)'
;MNMGDVVELRPYEGKALKDGKVIAEFKVKSEVLFDEVRAGGRIPLIIGRGLTAKAREALGLPASTLFRLPVDPADSGKGYTLAQKMVGRAVAFLKAPVFALAHTVSRK
;
A
#
# COMPACT_ATOMS: atom_id res chain seq x y z
N MET A 1 -24.48 -12.65 0.50
CA MET A 1 -24.84 -11.31 -0.01
C MET A 1 -25.70 -11.54 -1.24
N ASN A 2 -26.93 -11.05 -1.21
CA ASN A 2 -27.83 -11.08 -2.36
C ASN A 2 -27.93 -9.66 -2.96
N MET A 3 -28.27 -9.58 -4.24
CA MET A 3 -28.51 -8.31 -4.91
C MET A 3 -29.61 -7.53 -4.18
N GLY A 4 -29.34 -6.29 -3.77
CA GLY A 4 -30.28 -5.45 -3.02
C GLY A 4 -30.07 -5.43 -1.49
N ASP A 5 -29.11 -6.20 -0.96
CA ASP A 5 -28.76 -6.15 0.45
C ASP A 5 -28.08 -4.82 0.82
N VAL A 6 -28.61 -4.12 1.83
CA VAL A 6 -27.95 -2.97 2.45
C VAL A 6 -26.91 -3.47 3.45
N VAL A 7 -25.66 -3.10 3.25
CA VAL A 7 -24.53 -3.52 4.10
C VAL A 7 -23.76 -2.30 4.61
N GLU A 8 -23.43 -2.30 5.89
CA GLU A 8 -22.56 -1.32 6.52
C GLU A 8 -21.14 -1.89 6.54
N LEU A 9 -20.22 -1.21 5.87
CA LEU A 9 -18.80 -1.56 5.88
C LEU A 9 -18.08 -0.68 6.88
N ARG A 10 -17.34 -1.30 7.81
CA ARG A 10 -16.42 -0.63 8.74
C ARG A 10 -14.98 -0.99 8.39
N PRO A 11 -14.32 -0.23 7.51
CA PRO A 11 -13.01 -0.57 6.97
C PRO A 11 -11.90 -0.61 8.02
N TYR A 12 -11.99 0.23 9.05
CA TYR A 12 -11.01 0.27 10.14
C TYR A 12 -11.15 -0.91 11.11
N GLU A 13 -12.37 -1.40 11.32
CA GLU A 13 -12.65 -2.59 12.15
C GLU A 13 -12.53 -3.89 11.35
N GLY A 14 -12.46 -3.81 10.02
CA GLY A 14 -12.43 -4.96 9.13
C GLY A 14 -13.73 -5.76 9.13
N LYS A 15 -14.87 -5.13 9.38
CA LYS A 15 -16.17 -5.81 9.51
C LYS A 15 -17.18 -5.30 8.50
N ALA A 16 -17.92 -6.24 7.91
CA ALA A 16 -19.14 -5.97 7.16
C ALA A 16 -20.33 -6.37 8.04
N LEU A 17 -21.22 -5.41 8.28
CA LEU A 17 -22.44 -5.58 9.08
C LEU A 17 -23.65 -5.53 8.15
N LYS A 18 -24.68 -6.28 8.48
CA LYS A 18 -26.01 -6.22 7.87
C LYS A 18 -27.02 -6.22 9.01
N ASP A 19 -27.86 -5.19 9.10
CA ASP A 19 -28.87 -5.04 10.17
C ASP A 19 -28.29 -5.22 11.58
N GLY A 20 -27.08 -4.70 11.81
CA GLY A 20 -26.35 -4.82 13.09
C GLY A 20 -25.68 -6.18 13.35
N LYS A 21 -25.79 -7.16 12.44
CA LYS A 21 -25.10 -8.45 12.54
C LYS A 21 -23.86 -8.49 11.64
N VAL A 22 -22.74 -8.97 12.19
CA VAL A 22 -21.49 -9.15 11.42
C VAL A 22 -21.70 -10.30 10.44
N ILE A 23 -21.66 -10.00 9.14
CA ILE A 23 -21.84 -10.97 8.06
C ILE A 23 -20.50 -11.47 7.50
N ALA A 24 -19.45 -10.67 7.59
CA ALA A 24 -18.11 -11.04 7.16
C ALA A 24 -17.05 -10.19 7.86
N GLU A 25 -15.91 -10.79 8.13
CA GLU A 25 -14.69 -10.10 8.55
C GLU A 25 -13.70 -10.11 7.39
N PHE A 26 -13.05 -8.98 7.14
CA PHE A 26 -12.07 -8.81 6.09
C PHE A 26 -10.83 -8.11 6.62
N LYS A 27 -9.68 -8.54 6.14
CA LYS A 27 -8.39 -7.93 6.46
C LYS A 27 -7.92 -7.09 5.29
N VAL A 28 -7.61 -5.82 5.54
CA VAL A 28 -7.02 -4.95 4.53
C VAL A 28 -5.58 -5.38 4.28
N LYS A 29 -5.21 -5.52 3.01
CA LYS A 29 -3.89 -6.05 2.59
C LYS A 29 -2.73 -5.13 3.02
N SER A 30 -2.96 -3.83 3.10
CA SER A 30 -1.97 -2.85 3.53
C SER A 30 -2.65 -1.63 4.13
N GLU A 31 -2.09 -1.09 5.20
CA GLU A 31 -2.59 0.12 5.85
C GLU A 31 -2.41 1.38 5.00
N VAL A 32 -1.55 1.33 3.97
CA VAL A 32 -1.36 2.40 2.98
C VAL A 32 -2.62 2.60 2.14
N LEU A 33 -3.48 1.58 2.03
CA LEU A 33 -4.72 1.66 1.24
C LEU A 33 -5.70 2.71 1.79
N PHE A 34 -5.66 2.98 3.10
CA PHE A 34 -6.43 4.08 3.70
C PHE A 34 -5.92 5.46 3.27
N ASP A 35 -4.61 5.61 3.14
CA ASP A 35 -3.99 6.85 2.66
C ASP A 35 -4.27 7.05 1.16
N GLU A 36 -4.33 5.96 0.38
CA GLU A 36 -4.70 6.01 -1.04
C GLU A 36 -6.15 6.50 -1.22
N VAL A 37 -7.10 5.98 -0.44
CA VAL A 37 -8.50 6.42 -0.51
C VAL A 37 -8.62 7.89 -0.11
N ARG A 38 -7.93 8.32 0.95
CA ARG A 38 -7.92 9.73 1.39
C ARG A 38 -7.33 10.66 0.33
N ALA A 39 -6.30 10.22 -0.40
CA ALA A 39 -5.67 10.99 -1.45
C ALA A 39 -6.43 10.99 -2.79
N GLY A 40 -7.56 10.26 -2.89
CA GLY A 40 -8.30 10.11 -4.15
C GLY A 40 -7.63 9.15 -5.14
N GLY A 41 -6.80 8.24 -4.66
CA GLY A 41 -6.13 7.20 -5.43
C GLY A 41 -4.64 7.07 -5.13
N ARG A 42 -4.04 5.97 -5.59
CA ARG A 42 -2.62 5.68 -5.39
C ARG A 42 -1.67 6.64 -6.11
N ILE A 43 -2.02 7.05 -7.35
CA ILE A 43 -1.18 7.97 -8.14
C ILE A 43 -1.09 9.35 -7.46
N PRO A 44 -2.20 10.00 -7.06
CA PRO A 44 -2.16 11.22 -6.27
C PRO A 44 -1.34 11.10 -4.98
N LEU A 45 -1.47 9.98 -4.25
CA LEU A 45 -0.70 9.75 -3.02
C LEU A 45 0.81 9.73 -3.29
N ILE A 46 1.26 9.02 -4.33
CA ILE A 46 2.69 8.92 -4.66
C ILE A 46 3.26 10.30 -5.03
N ILE A 47 2.54 11.07 -5.84
CA ILE A 47 2.95 12.40 -6.26
C ILE A 47 2.99 13.36 -5.06
N GLY A 48 1.90 13.41 -4.27
CA GLY A 48 1.80 14.29 -3.10
C GLY A 48 2.85 13.97 -2.04
N ARG A 49 3.11 12.68 -1.78
CA ARG A 49 4.17 12.24 -0.88
C ARG A 49 5.56 12.63 -1.39
N GLY A 50 5.82 12.43 -2.67
CA GLY A 50 7.10 12.81 -3.30
C GLY A 50 7.36 14.32 -3.24
N LEU A 51 6.34 15.14 -3.51
CA LEU A 51 6.43 16.60 -3.39
C LEU A 51 6.68 17.04 -1.94
N THR A 52 5.97 16.43 -0.99
CA THR A 52 6.15 16.73 0.44
C THR A 52 7.56 16.37 0.91
N ALA A 53 8.11 15.24 0.45
CA ALA A 53 9.47 14.83 0.78
C ALA A 53 10.50 15.85 0.26
N LYS A 54 10.42 16.24 -1.02
CA LYS A 54 11.32 17.24 -1.62
C LYS A 54 11.22 18.61 -0.94
N ALA A 55 10.00 19.04 -0.60
CA ALA A 55 9.80 20.30 0.09
C ALA A 55 10.44 20.29 1.49
N ARG A 56 10.32 19.17 2.22
CA ARG A 56 10.93 19.04 3.55
C ARG A 56 12.44 18.94 3.50
N GLU A 57 12.99 18.25 2.50
CA GLU A 57 14.42 18.20 2.24
C GLU A 57 15.00 19.59 1.96
N ALA A 58 14.35 20.38 1.09
CA ALA A 58 14.75 21.76 0.81
C ALA A 58 14.69 22.68 2.04
N LEU A 59 13.78 22.38 2.99
CA LEU A 59 13.63 23.11 4.25
C LEU A 59 14.49 22.55 5.39
N GLY A 60 15.30 21.51 5.15
CA GLY A 60 16.12 20.85 6.18
C GLY A 60 15.30 20.15 7.28
N LEU A 61 14.04 19.85 7.02
CA LEU A 61 13.13 19.20 7.97
C LEU A 61 13.21 17.67 7.85
N PRO A 62 13.05 16.93 8.97
CA PRO A 62 13.05 15.47 8.95
C PRO A 62 11.89 14.91 8.12
N ALA A 63 11.99 13.66 7.66
CA ALA A 63 10.95 13.00 6.87
C ALA A 63 9.57 13.05 7.54
N SER A 64 8.51 13.18 6.73
CA SER A 64 7.14 13.26 7.25
C SER A 64 6.69 11.93 7.85
N THR A 65 6.18 11.96 9.08
CA THR A 65 5.57 10.80 9.79
C THR A 65 4.08 10.65 9.49
N LEU A 66 3.50 11.55 8.67
CA LEU A 66 2.06 11.57 8.38
C LEU A 66 1.63 10.47 7.40
N PHE A 67 2.56 9.94 6.60
CA PHE A 67 2.25 8.92 5.61
C PHE A 67 2.65 7.55 6.14
N ARG A 68 1.74 6.57 6.01
CA ARG A 68 2.07 5.19 6.37
C ARG A 68 3.09 4.64 5.38
N LEU A 69 4.14 4.06 5.92
CA LEU A 69 5.21 3.46 5.13
C LEU A 69 4.87 1.99 4.84
N PRO A 70 5.20 1.50 3.63
CA PRO A 70 5.16 0.07 3.36
C PRO A 70 6.07 -0.68 4.34
N VAL A 71 5.61 -1.82 4.84
CA VAL A 71 6.42 -2.70 5.69
C VAL A 71 7.38 -3.49 4.82
N ASP A 72 8.66 -3.50 5.19
CA ASP A 72 9.66 -4.31 4.50
C ASP A 72 9.40 -5.80 4.72
N PRO A 73 9.47 -6.64 3.67
CA PRO A 73 9.33 -8.07 3.82
C PRO A 73 10.48 -8.63 4.68
N ALA A 74 10.15 -9.55 5.59
CA ALA A 74 11.13 -10.23 6.42
C ALA A 74 12.14 -11.00 5.56
N ASP A 75 13.42 -10.96 5.95
CA ASP A 75 14.48 -11.64 5.22
C ASP A 75 14.28 -13.15 5.30
N SER A 76 14.02 -13.79 4.16
CA SER A 76 13.67 -15.21 4.10
C SER A 76 14.89 -16.13 4.02
N GLY A 77 16.11 -15.57 3.95
CA GLY A 77 17.37 -16.32 3.82
C GLY A 77 17.49 -17.15 2.52
N LYS A 78 16.47 -17.11 1.65
CA LYS A 78 16.41 -17.81 0.37
C LYS A 78 16.87 -16.88 -0.75
N GLY A 79 17.51 -17.45 -1.78
CA GLY A 79 17.91 -16.71 -2.96
C GLY A 79 16.72 -16.13 -3.73
N TYR A 80 16.98 -15.10 -4.56
CA TYR A 80 15.94 -14.40 -5.33
C TYR A 80 15.52 -15.17 -6.59
N THR A 81 14.22 -15.12 -6.90
CA THR A 81 13.67 -15.63 -8.16
C THR A 81 14.12 -14.78 -9.35
N LEU A 82 14.03 -15.32 -10.57
CA LEU A 82 14.37 -14.57 -11.79
C LEU A 82 13.54 -13.28 -11.93
N ALA A 83 12.24 -13.35 -11.63
CA ALA A 83 11.36 -12.19 -11.66
C ALA A 83 11.78 -11.11 -10.64
N GLN A 84 12.15 -11.52 -9.43
CA GLN A 84 12.68 -10.61 -8.41
C GLN A 84 14.01 -9.95 -8.84
N LYS A 85 14.89 -10.70 -9.51
CA LYS A 85 16.15 -10.16 -10.07
C LYS A 85 15.90 -9.16 -11.20
N MET A 86 14.92 -9.42 -12.08
CA MET A 86 14.54 -8.50 -13.15
C MET A 86 14.02 -7.18 -12.59
N VAL A 87 13.11 -7.23 -11.61
CA VAL A 87 12.57 -6.01 -10.96
C VAL A 87 13.68 -5.27 -10.20
N GLY A 88 14.50 -5.98 -9.41
CA GLY A 88 15.60 -5.37 -8.66
C GLY A 88 16.61 -4.64 -9.55
N ARG A 89 16.98 -5.23 -10.70
CA ARG A 89 17.82 -4.57 -11.70
C ARG A 89 17.19 -3.28 -12.25
N ALA A 90 15.89 -3.30 -12.53
CA ALA A 90 15.18 -2.14 -13.09
C ALA A 90 15.11 -0.95 -12.11
N VAL A 91 15.12 -1.21 -10.80
CA VAL A 91 15.03 -0.18 -9.76
C VAL A 91 16.36 0.09 -9.04
N ALA A 92 17.47 -0.33 -9.64
CA ALA A 92 18.83 -0.20 -9.11
C ALA A 92 19.04 -0.78 -7.68
N PHE A 93 18.21 -1.75 -7.28
CA PHE A 93 18.26 -2.38 -5.95
C PHE A 93 18.56 -3.88 -6.07
N LEU A 94 19.65 -4.35 -5.44
CA LEU A 94 20.04 -5.77 -5.42
C LEU A 94 19.20 -6.65 -4.46
N LYS A 95 18.22 -6.07 -3.77
CA LYS A 95 17.26 -6.75 -2.87
C LYS A 95 15.83 -6.57 -3.38
N ALA A 96 15.06 -7.65 -3.44
CA ALA A 96 13.68 -7.68 -3.93
C ALA A 96 12.71 -6.88 -3.02
N PRO A 97 11.52 -6.52 -3.55
CA PRO A 97 11.08 -5.14 -3.65
C PRO A 97 10.72 -4.54 -2.28
N VAL A 98 11.60 -3.68 -1.76
CA VAL A 98 11.16 -2.55 -0.94
C VAL A 98 10.39 -1.64 -1.88
N PHE A 99 9.05 -1.57 -1.73
CA PHE A 99 8.08 -0.77 -2.50
C PHE A 99 8.69 0.02 -3.67
N ALA A 100 9.08 -0.70 -4.71
CA ALA A 100 9.84 -0.09 -5.79
C ALA A 100 8.84 0.54 -6.76
N LEU A 101 9.18 1.71 -7.32
CA LEU A 101 8.38 2.44 -8.31
C LEU A 101 8.25 1.70 -9.66
N ALA A 102 8.49 0.39 -9.68
CA ALA A 102 8.12 -0.46 -10.79
C ALA A 102 6.60 -0.66 -10.72
N HIS A 103 5.87 0.07 -11.57
CA HIS A 103 4.51 -0.30 -11.98
C HIS A 103 4.57 -1.68 -12.67
N THR A 104 4.76 -2.75 -11.89
CA THR A 104 4.55 -4.10 -12.39
C THR A 104 3.06 -4.30 -12.51
N VAL A 105 2.61 -4.13 -13.75
CA VAL A 105 1.33 -4.57 -14.29
C VAL A 105 1.01 -5.95 -13.74
N SER A 106 -0.06 -6.01 -12.95
CA SER A 106 -0.78 -7.24 -12.64
C SER A 106 -1.20 -7.92 -13.95
N ARG A 107 -0.68 -9.13 -14.24
CA ARG A 107 -1.38 -10.10 -15.09
C ARG A 107 -1.09 -11.54 -14.64
N LYS A 108 -2.18 -12.16 -14.16
CA LYS A 108 -2.48 -13.57 -13.85
C LYS A 108 -1.78 -14.19 -12.64
#